data_AF-A0A091XWI1-F1
#
_entry.id   AF-A0A091XWI1-F1
#
_cell.length_a   1.000
_cell.length_b   1.000
_cell.length_c   1.000
_cell.angle_alpha   90.00
_cell.angle_beta   90.00
_cell.angle_gamma   90.00
#
_symmetry.space_group_name_H-M   'P 1'
#
loop_
_entity.id
_entity.type
_entity.pdbx_description
1 polymer ?
#
loop_
_entity_poly.entity_id
_entity_poly.type
_entity_poly.pdbx_seq_one_letter_code
_entity_poly.pdbx_strand_id
1 'polypeptide(L)'
;PGHKEVEPLKYFRVATEASVSRQKVEDCIQGTLSHLSHCLGNGENIAFILKDVGVLIIEGTKVQVQFYYNFMKALSGKENLEKVFFKVPQLRDLMVSWRTPIDSLTSSGRVTVFPDFEMEIVAKNPPQKTLRHSFH
;
A
#
# COMPACT_ATOMS: atom_id res chain seq x y z
N PRO A 1 -2.85 16.96 -24.36
CA PRO A 1 -2.37 16.38 -23.08
C PRO A 1 -1.72 17.47 -22.23
N GLY A 2 -2.37 17.85 -21.13
CA GLY A 2 -1.97 19.00 -20.31
C GLY A 2 -0.75 18.70 -19.45
N HIS A 3 0.28 19.52 -19.57
CA HIS A 3 1.42 19.56 -18.66
C HIS A 3 0.92 20.03 -17.29
N LYS A 4 0.40 19.12 -16.47
CA LYS A 4 0.25 19.37 -15.04
C LYS A 4 1.65 19.24 -14.45
N GLU A 5 2.18 20.31 -13.89
CA GLU A 5 3.37 20.22 -13.03
C GLU A 5 3.06 19.23 -11.91
N VAL A 6 3.78 18.12 -11.90
CA VAL A 6 3.74 17.15 -10.81
C VAL A 6 4.78 17.60 -9.80
N GLU A 7 4.37 17.83 -8.55
CA GLU A 7 5.31 18.17 -7.48
C GLU A 7 6.38 17.06 -7.37
N PRO A 8 7.68 17.41 -7.35
CA PRO A 8 8.73 16.41 -7.18
C PRO A 8 8.56 15.66 -5.87
N LEU A 9 8.75 14.34 -5.91
CA LEU A 9 8.70 13.54 -4.70
C LEU A 9 9.80 13.97 -3.72
N LYS A 10 9.42 14.25 -2.48
CA LYS A 10 10.34 14.65 -1.41
C LYS A 10 11.01 13.42 -0.79
N TYR A 11 11.94 12.80 -1.51
CA TYR A 11 12.65 11.58 -1.08
C TYR A 11 13.20 11.67 0.35
N PHE A 12 13.78 12.81 0.73
CA PHE A 12 14.29 13.02 2.08
C PHE A 12 13.20 12.92 3.17
N ARG A 13 12.01 13.47 2.90
CA ARG A 13 10.87 13.41 3.82
C ARG A 13 10.38 11.96 3.97
N VAL A 14 10.24 11.25 2.85
CA VAL A 14 9.84 9.84 2.86
C VAL A 14 10.87 8.99 3.60
N ALA A 15 12.16 9.21 3.35
CA ALA A 15 13.25 8.50 4.05
C ALA A 15 13.21 8.73 5.56
N THR A 16 12.95 9.97 5.98
CA THR A 16 12.83 10.35 7.39
C THR A 16 11.62 9.68 8.04
N GLU A 17 10.44 9.77 7.41
CA GLU A 17 9.19 9.17 7.92
C GLU A 17 9.27 7.63 7.97
N ALA A 18 9.91 7.01 6.98
CA ALA A 18 10.12 5.57 6.92
C ALA A 18 11.33 5.07 7.74
N SER A 19 12.15 5.97 8.31
CA SER A 19 13.39 5.63 9.02
C SER A 19 14.36 4.76 8.21
N VAL A 20 14.52 5.07 6.92
CA VAL A 20 15.44 4.38 6.01
C VAL A 20 16.36 5.38 5.29
N SER A 21 17.41 4.89 4.61
CA SER A 21 18.26 5.78 3.82
C SER A 21 17.52 6.34 2.60
N ARG A 22 17.90 7.54 2.18
CA ARG A 22 17.39 8.15 0.93
C ARG A 22 17.60 7.22 -0.28
N GLN A 23 18.78 6.60 -0.37
CA GLN A 23 19.09 5.63 -1.44
C GLN A 23 18.09 4.48 -1.47
N LYS A 24 17.76 3.89 -0.31
CA LYS A 24 16.78 2.81 -0.22
C LYS A 24 15.38 3.23 -0.68
N VAL A 25 14.99 4.47 -0.38
CA VAL A 25 13.71 5.03 -0.89
C VAL A 25 13.76 5.19 -2.40
N GLU A 26 14.83 5.77 -2.94
CA GLU A 26 15.02 5.96 -4.39
C GLU A 26 15.00 4.63 -5.14
N ASP A 27 15.78 3.64 -4.70
CA ASP A 27 15.84 2.31 -5.30
C ASP A 27 14.46 1.62 -5.26
N CYS A 28 13.75 1.71 -4.14
CA CYS A 28 12.42 1.11 -3.98
C CYS A 28 11.41 1.72 -4.95
N ILE A 29 11.42 3.05 -5.09
CA ILE A 29 10.49 3.75 -5.99
C ILE A 29 10.83 3.45 -7.44
N GLN A 30 12.12 3.51 -7.81
CA GLN A 30 12.56 3.21 -9.17
C GLN A 30 12.24 1.75 -9.54
N GLY A 31 12.50 0.80 -8.66
CA GLY A 31 12.16 -0.61 -8.87
C GLY A 31 10.65 -0.83 -9.06
N THR A 32 9.82 -0.19 -8.22
CA THR A 32 8.36 -0.28 -8.33
C THR A 32 7.84 0.32 -9.64
N LEU A 33 8.34 1.51 -10.03
CA LEU A 33 7.97 2.17 -11.29
C LEU A 33 8.44 1.39 -12.51
N SER A 34 9.65 0.81 -12.46
CA SER A 34 10.18 -0.02 -13.53
C SER A 34 9.33 -1.27 -13.73
N HIS A 35 8.92 -1.93 -12.64
CA HIS A 35 8.04 -3.10 -12.71
C HIS A 35 6.67 -2.74 -13.27
N LEU A 36 6.06 -1.66 -12.78
CA LEU A 36 4.79 -1.15 -13.30
C LEU A 36 4.89 -0.84 -14.80
N SER A 37 5.94 -0.14 -15.23
CA SER A 37 6.18 0.19 -16.63
C SER A 37 6.31 -1.07 -17.50
N HIS A 38 7.00 -2.10 -17.00
CA HIS A 38 7.16 -3.37 -17.70
C HIS A 38 5.81 -4.09 -17.87
N CYS A 39 5.02 -4.22 -16.81
CA CYS A 39 3.69 -4.84 -16.88
C CYS A 39 2.77 -4.09 -17.85
N LEU A 40 2.75 -2.76 -17.79
CA LEU A 40 1.95 -1.92 -18.68
C LEU A 40 2.39 -2.05 -20.14
N GLY A 41 3.70 -2.06 -20.41
CA GLY A 41 4.25 -2.22 -21.76
C GLY A 41 3.87 -3.55 -22.41
N ASN A 42 3.68 -4.59 -21.61
CA ASN A 42 3.26 -5.92 -22.07
C ASN A 42 1.73 -6.09 -22.12
N GLY A 43 0.95 -5.08 -21.74
CA GLY A 43 -0.51 -5.17 -21.69
C GLY A 43 -1.03 -6.14 -20.62
N GLU A 44 -0.25 -6.37 -19.56
CA GLU A 44 -0.65 -7.28 -18.48
C GLU A 44 -1.76 -6.64 -17.61
N ASN A 45 -2.75 -7.46 -17.24
CA ASN A 45 -3.70 -7.10 -16.19
C ASN A 45 -3.01 -7.23 -14.84
N ILE A 46 -3.05 -6.18 -14.04
CA ILE A 46 -2.30 -6.06 -12.78
C ILE A 46 -3.19 -5.56 -11.64
N ALA A 47 -3.04 -6.19 -10.48
CA ALA A 47 -3.47 -5.63 -9.21
C ALA A 47 -2.23 -5.34 -8.34
N PHE A 48 -2.06 -4.08 -7.98
CA PHE A 48 -1.04 -3.56 -7.09
C PHE A 48 -1.66 -3.35 -5.71
N ILE A 49 -1.31 -4.19 -4.76
CA ILE A 49 -1.72 -3.99 -3.36
C ILE A 49 -0.87 -2.87 -2.78
N LEU A 50 -1.52 -1.86 -2.21
CA LEU A 50 -0.92 -0.79 -1.43
C LEU A 50 -1.32 -1.05 0.02
N LYS A 51 -0.43 -1.69 0.77
CA LYS A 51 -0.70 -2.09 2.16
C LYS A 51 -1.29 -0.92 2.96
N ASP A 52 -2.34 -1.21 3.73
CA ASP A 52 -3.10 -0.25 4.55
C ASP A 52 -3.83 0.87 3.80
N VAL A 53 -3.70 0.96 2.47
CA VAL A 53 -4.36 1.95 1.60
C VAL A 53 -5.46 1.33 0.75
N GLY A 54 -5.12 0.32 -0.06
CA GLY A 54 -6.04 -0.23 -1.04
C GLY A 54 -5.35 -1.06 -2.13
N VAL A 55 -6.00 -1.17 -3.29
CA VAL A 55 -5.54 -1.92 -4.46
C VAL A 55 -5.68 -1.04 -5.70
N LEU A 56 -4.61 -0.84 -6.45
CA LEU A 56 -4.62 -0.26 -7.79
C LEU A 56 -4.79 -1.39 -8.80
N ILE A 57 -5.89 -1.37 -9.54
CA ILE A 57 -6.25 -2.38 -10.55
C ILE A 57 -6.14 -1.74 -11.92
N ILE A 58 -5.42 -2.40 -12.82
CA ILE A 58 -5.33 -2.04 -14.23
C ILE A 58 -5.69 -3.27 -15.05
N GLU A 59 -6.82 -3.19 -15.74
CA GLU A 59 -7.34 -4.27 -16.59
C GLU A 59 -7.66 -3.71 -17.99
N GLY A 60 -6.92 -4.17 -18.99
CA GLY A 60 -6.98 -3.62 -20.34
C GLY A 60 -6.74 -2.11 -20.36
N THR A 61 -7.76 -1.33 -20.73
CA THR A 61 -7.70 0.14 -20.75
C THR A 61 -8.29 0.80 -19.50
N LYS A 62 -8.78 0.02 -18.54
CA LYS A 62 -9.41 0.51 -17.33
C LYS A 62 -8.38 0.59 -16.20
N VAL A 63 -8.38 1.72 -15.51
CA VAL A 63 -7.57 1.95 -14.30
C VAL A 63 -8.53 2.31 -13.16
N GLN A 64 -8.46 1.57 -12.06
CA GLN A 64 -9.29 1.79 -10.87
C GLN A 64 -8.43 1.69 -9.61
N VAL A 65 -8.75 2.50 -8.61
CA VAL A 65 -8.26 2.28 -7.24
C VAL A 65 -9.44 1.87 -6.37
N GLN A 66 -9.28 0.75 -5.66
CA GLN A 66 -10.18 0.33 -4.60
C GLN A 66 -9.52 0.59 -3.26
N PHE A 67 -10.19 1.28 -2.33
CA PHE A 67 -9.61 1.63 -1.04
C PHE A 67 -10.06 0.67 0.06
N TYR A 68 -9.19 0.41 1.03
CA TYR A 68 -9.62 -0.27 2.24
C TYR A 68 -10.53 0.64 3.07
N TYR A 69 -11.58 0.06 3.65
CA TYR A 69 -12.50 0.82 4.49
C TYR A 69 -11.80 1.53 5.65
N ASN A 70 -10.84 0.86 6.29
CA ASN A 70 -10.09 1.44 7.40
C ASN A 70 -9.28 2.67 6.97
N PHE A 71 -8.70 2.66 5.77
CA PHE A 71 -7.99 3.80 5.20
C PHE A 71 -8.92 4.99 5.01
N MET A 72 -10.04 4.78 4.31
CA MET A 72 -11.02 5.84 4.06
C MET A 72 -11.64 6.38 5.35
N LYS A 73 -11.89 5.48 6.32
CA LYS A 73 -12.37 5.87 7.64
C LYS A 73 -11.35 6.72 8.39
N ALA A 74 -10.06 6.39 8.31
CA ALA A 74 -9.00 7.17 8.94
C ALA A 74 -8.84 8.55 8.28
N LEU A 75 -8.97 8.64 6.95
CA LEU A 75 -8.84 9.89 6.21
C LEU A 75 -10.04 10.82 6.37
N SER A 76 -11.27 10.30 6.24
CA SER A 76 -12.47 11.12 6.13
C SER A 76 -13.32 11.15 7.41
N GLY A 77 -13.05 10.24 8.34
CA GLY A 77 -13.91 10.00 9.50
C GLY A 77 -15.11 9.11 9.17
N LYS A 78 -15.51 8.28 10.13
CA LYS A 78 -16.58 7.28 9.97
C LYS A 78 -17.91 7.91 9.54
N GLU A 79 -18.35 8.96 10.23
CA GLU A 79 -19.66 9.58 9.97
C GLU A 79 -19.76 10.20 8.59
N ASN A 80 -18.69 10.86 8.12
CA ASN A 80 -18.66 11.44 6.79
C ASN A 80 -18.68 10.35 5.73
N LEU A 81 -17.92 9.28 5.94
CA LEU A 81 -17.88 8.15 5.04
C LEU A 81 -19.25 7.46 4.94
N GLU A 82 -19.94 7.25 6.06
CA GLU A 82 -21.30 6.67 6.10
C GLU A 82 -22.34 7.58 5.42
N LYS A 83 -22.27 8.89 5.64
CA LYS A 83 -23.14 9.87 4.93
C LYS A 83 -22.95 9.80 3.43
N VAL A 84 -21.71 9.67 2.96
CA VAL A 84 -21.41 9.55 1.53
C VAL A 84 -21.97 8.24 0.98
N PHE A 85 -21.80 7.12 1.67
CA PHE A 85 -22.38 5.83 1.24
C PHE A 85 -23.90 5.79 1.27
N PHE A 86 -24.54 6.58 2.14
CA PHE A 86 -25.98 6.73 2.11
C PHE A 86 -26.44 7.51 0.87
N LYS A 87 -25.75 8.60 0.53
CA LYS A 87 -26.09 9.44 -0.64
C LYS A 87 -25.69 8.81 -1.98
N VAL A 88 -24.59 8.07 -2.00
CA VAL A 88 -24.00 7.46 -3.20
C VAL A 88 -23.63 6.00 -2.89
N PRO A 89 -24.60 5.07 -2.91
CA PRO A 89 -24.35 3.67 -2.57
C PRO A 89 -23.29 2.99 -3.46
N GLN A 90 -23.18 3.41 -4.73
CA GLN A 90 -22.21 2.89 -5.70
C GLN A 90 -20.74 3.09 -5.27
N LEU A 91 -20.47 4.05 -4.37
CA LEU A 91 -19.11 4.28 -3.88
C LEU A 91 -18.61 3.11 -3.01
N ARG A 92 -19.51 2.24 -2.54
CA ARG A 92 -19.16 1.01 -1.83
C ARG A 92 -18.40 0.03 -2.73
N ASP A 93 -18.61 0.07 -4.05
CA ASP A 93 -17.93 -0.79 -5.02
C ASP A 93 -16.45 -0.37 -5.24
N LEU A 94 -16.10 0.87 -4.82
CA LEU A 94 -14.72 1.34 -4.75
C LEU A 94 -14.04 0.94 -3.44
N MET A 95 -14.71 0.17 -2.59
CA MET A 95 -14.13 -0.33 -1.35
C MET A 95 -13.77 -1.80 -1.47
N VAL A 96 -12.63 -2.15 -0.92
CA VAL A 96 -12.23 -3.54 -0.73
C VAL A 96 -12.13 -3.85 0.75
N SER A 97 -12.62 -5.04 1.11
CA SER A 97 -12.29 -5.64 2.39
C SER A 97 -10.83 -6.08 2.35
N TRP A 98 -10.06 -5.77 3.37
CA TRP A 98 -8.68 -6.28 3.47
C TRP A 98 -8.61 -7.82 3.49
N ARG A 99 -9.73 -8.50 3.76
CA ARG A 99 -9.87 -9.96 3.74
C ARG A 99 -10.26 -10.53 2.37
N THR A 100 -10.43 -9.70 1.36
CA THR A 100 -10.74 -10.18 0.01
C THR A 100 -9.58 -11.04 -0.50
N PRO A 101 -9.83 -12.29 -0.93
CA PRO A 101 -8.79 -13.15 -1.48
C PRO A 101 -8.08 -12.47 -2.65
N ILE A 102 -6.75 -12.53 -2.66
CA ILE A 102 -5.89 -11.82 -3.62
C ILE A 102 -6.21 -12.24 -5.07
N ASP A 103 -6.51 -13.52 -5.26
CA ASP A 103 -6.94 -14.17 -6.51
C ASP A 103 -8.30 -13.68 -7.04
N SER A 104 -9.12 -13.03 -6.20
CA SER A 104 -10.38 -12.41 -6.63
C SER A 104 -10.25 -10.92 -6.99
N LEU A 105 -9.06 -10.33 -6.86
CA LEU A 105 -8.84 -8.90 -7.13
C LEU A 105 -8.70 -8.59 -8.63
N THR A 106 -8.48 -9.60 -9.49
CA THR A 106 -8.51 -9.44 -10.95
C THR A 106 -9.22 -10.62 -11.58
N SER A 107 -9.91 -10.37 -12.69
CA SER A 107 -10.71 -11.37 -13.39
C SER A 107 -9.87 -12.36 -14.23
N SER A 108 -8.60 -12.02 -14.52
CA SER A 108 -7.72 -12.81 -15.40
C SER A 108 -6.23 -12.42 -15.31
N GLY A 109 -5.78 -11.73 -14.25
CA GLY A 109 -4.49 -11.03 -14.22
C GLY A 109 -3.42 -11.62 -13.30
N ARG A 110 -2.18 -11.15 -13.47
CA ARG A 110 -1.09 -11.36 -12.50
C ARG A 110 -1.30 -10.40 -11.33
N VAL A 111 -1.35 -10.92 -10.11
CA VAL A 111 -1.41 -10.07 -8.92
C VAL A 111 0.01 -9.80 -8.45
N THR A 112 0.43 -8.54 -8.43
CA THR A 112 1.73 -8.16 -7.86
C THR A 112 1.51 -7.43 -6.54
N VAL A 113 1.93 -8.07 -5.45
CA VAL A 113 1.84 -7.48 -4.12
C VAL A 113 3.08 -6.62 -3.90
N PHE A 114 2.89 -5.32 -3.65
CA PHE A 114 3.98 -4.43 -3.29
C PHE A 114 3.79 -3.88 -1.87
N PRO A 115 4.88 -3.74 -1.13
CA PRO A 115 6.14 -4.45 -1.28
C PRO A 115 6.04 -5.88 -0.77
N ASP A 116 6.82 -6.80 -1.34
CA ASP A 116 7.12 -8.10 -0.75
C ASP A 116 8.17 -7.90 0.37
N PHE A 117 7.82 -7.11 1.39
CA PHE A 117 8.63 -7.01 2.61
C PHE A 117 8.01 -7.93 3.64
N GLU A 118 8.71 -9.02 3.97
CA GLU A 118 8.55 -9.65 5.27
C GLU A 118 8.87 -8.58 6.33
N MET A 119 7.86 -8.13 7.06
CA MET A 119 8.09 -7.45 8.32
C MET A 119 8.67 -8.52 9.25
N GLU A 120 9.99 -8.57 9.42
CA GLU A 120 10.58 -9.23 10.57
C GLU A 120 10.00 -8.53 11.81
N ILE A 121 8.97 -9.13 12.40
CA ILE A 121 8.54 -8.79 13.74
C ILE A 121 9.68 -9.27 14.63
N VAL A 122 10.67 -8.42 14.86
CA VAL A 122 11.64 -8.65 15.92
C VAL A 122 10.84 -8.61 17.22
N ALA A 123 10.49 -9.79 17.73
CA ALA A 123 9.98 -9.90 19.08
C ALA A 123 11.00 -9.20 19.98
N LYS A 124 10.62 -8.08 20.60
CA LYS A 124 11.43 -7.51 21.68
C LYS A 124 11.54 -8.60 22.73
N ASN A 125 12.73 -9.20 22.84
CA ASN A 125 13.02 -10.09 23.94
C ASN A 125 12.67 -9.35 25.25
N PRO A 126 11.91 -9.98 26.17
CA PRO A 126 11.64 -9.35 27.46
C PRO A 126 12.97 -9.05 28.16
N PRO A 127 13.07 -7.96 28.94
CA PRO A 127 14.31 -7.58 29.60
C PRO A 127 14.85 -8.76 30.40
N GLN A 128 16.05 -9.22 30.04
CA GLN A 128 16.74 -10.27 30.77
C GLN A 128 16.92 -9.80 32.21
N LYS A 129 16.27 -10.48 33.16
CA LYS A 129 16.53 -10.26 34.59
C LYS A 129 17.98 -10.66 34.86
N THR A 130 18.82 -9.68 35.16
CA THR A 130 20.19 -9.91 35.64
C THR A 130 20.09 -10.65 36.98
N LEU A 131 20.35 -11.95 36.99
CA LEU A 131 20.57 -12.72 38.21
C LEU A 131 21.90 -12.25 38.80
N ARG A 132 21.83 -11.39 39.83
CA ARG A 132 22.97 -11.11 40.70
C ARG A 132 23.27 -12.38 41.50
N HIS A 133 24.36 -13.07 41.15
CA HIS A 133 24.95 -14.05 42.05
C HIS A 133 25.66 -13.32 43.19
N SER A 134 25.08 -13.38 44.38
CA SER A 134 25.74 -13.08 45.64
C SER A 134 26.64 -14.26 46.00
N PHE A 135 27.96 -14.04 45.99
CA PHE A 135 28.92 -14.96 46.59
C PHE A 135 28.93 -14.73 48.10
N HIS A 136 28.86 -15.84 48.85
CA HIS A 136 28.87 -15.89 50.31
C HIS A 136 30.27 -16.20 50.83
#